data_AF-A0A3B0C0Z5-F1
#
_entry.id   AF-A0A3B0C0Z5-F1
#
_cell.length_a   1.000
_cell.length_b   1.000
_cell.length_c   1.000
_cell.angle_alpha   90.00
_cell.angle_beta   90.00
_cell.angle_gamma   90.00
#
_symmetry.space_group_name_H-M   'P 1'
#
loop_
_entity.id
_entity.type
_entity.pdbx_description
1 polymer ?
#
loop_
_entity_poly.entity_id
_entity_poly.type
_entity_poly.pdbx_seq_one_letter_code
_entity_poly.pdbx_strand_id
1 'polypeptide(L)'
;MRIKIFIFSCCCCIGLYAQDAIHNYGALQLHDGTSVGFHLNLINDGDLNQDFGLVGFYGENENLDVSGNQAPVFFDTEIAVDNGLLLNIPIYISNNVNFISGHIITPKNDPNFFLNFLDNAFYVGENDISMIDGYAAATNTDNFVFPVGDDDRLRTLQIESAATNALVKCAYFKEDPNTSQSLGKGFSTSQKATSYVSISQREFWKLESAMPSRVTLTWDSQSNISALGEFISDVKVVGWSKAENQWVNLGNTRVEGSMISGSVTSEEFIPNDYEIITIGGNDDLTETFQTIELDNYFLTPNGDGKNDFLVLEGIENSPNNTMQIFDRYGVLVYSKTNYNNEFNGLSNQGAIVNKNAGLASGVYFYIITMNDLRQKHQGYLYVSSTKR
;
A
#
# COMPACT_ATOMS: atom_id res chain seq x y z
N MET A 1 33.89 41.49 -72.80
CA MET A 1 33.69 41.69 -71.34
C MET A 1 32.43 40.92 -70.95
N ARG A 2 32.56 39.74 -70.32
CA ARG A 2 31.42 38.88 -69.94
C ARG A 2 31.05 39.17 -68.49
N ILE A 3 29.84 39.67 -68.25
CA ILE A 3 29.28 39.89 -66.92
C ILE A 3 28.71 38.55 -66.43
N LYS A 4 29.26 38.00 -65.35
CA LYS A 4 28.69 36.85 -64.64
C LYS A 4 27.72 37.39 -63.59
N ILE A 5 26.44 37.08 -63.74
CA ILE A 5 25.41 37.33 -62.73
C ILE A 5 25.38 36.12 -61.81
N PHE A 6 25.69 36.32 -60.53
CA PHE A 6 25.45 35.32 -59.48
C PHE A 6 24.04 35.54 -58.93
N ILE A 7 23.16 34.55 -59.10
CA ILE A 7 21.86 34.50 -58.44
C ILE A 7 22.08 33.79 -57.11
N PHE A 8 21.97 34.54 -56.00
CA PHE A 8 21.98 33.99 -54.66
C PHE A 8 20.55 33.49 -54.35
N SER A 9 20.35 32.17 -54.36
CA SER A 9 19.10 31.57 -53.89
C SER A 9 19.14 31.54 -52.36
N CYS A 10 18.37 32.41 -51.72
CA CYS A 10 18.13 32.36 -50.28
C CYS A 10 17.08 31.27 -50.02
N CYS A 11 17.54 30.09 -49.60
CA CYS A 11 16.65 29.04 -49.14
C CYS A 11 16.14 29.43 -47.74
N CYS A 12 14.93 29.97 -47.67
CA CYS A 12 14.26 30.24 -46.40
C CYS A 12 13.72 28.90 -45.87
N CYS A 13 14.48 28.25 -44.98
CA CYS A 13 13.97 27.13 -44.20
C CYS A 13 12.93 27.66 -43.23
N ILE A 14 11.65 27.54 -43.59
CA ILE A 14 10.54 27.75 -42.66
C ILE A 14 10.58 26.54 -41.72
N GLY A 15 11.05 26.72 -40.49
CA GLY A 15 10.91 25.71 -39.45
C GLY A 15 9.42 25.49 -39.23
N LEU A 16 8.92 24.31 -39.59
CA LEU A 16 7.59 23.87 -39.20
C LEU A 16 7.69 23.48 -37.73
N TYR A 17 7.15 24.31 -36.84
CA TYR A 17 6.87 23.90 -35.47
C TYR A 17 5.70 22.92 -35.54
N ALA A 18 5.96 21.65 -35.23
CA ALA A 18 4.90 20.67 -35.01
C ALA A 18 4.11 21.09 -33.75
N GLN A 19 2.86 20.64 -33.66
CA GLN A 19 2.08 20.85 -32.45
C GLN A 19 2.63 19.93 -31.35
N ASP A 20 3.22 20.49 -30.31
CA ASP A 20 3.87 19.73 -29.22
C ASP A 20 2.85 19.23 -28.16
N ALA A 21 1.58 19.68 -28.24
CA ALA A 21 0.52 19.30 -27.31
C ALA A 21 -0.89 19.42 -27.92
N ILE A 22 -1.81 18.54 -27.53
CA ILE A 22 -3.24 18.76 -27.76
C ILE A 22 -3.76 19.72 -26.69
N HIS A 23 -4.34 20.83 -27.14
CA HIS A 23 -4.84 21.88 -26.25
C HIS A 23 -6.35 22.02 -26.38
N ASN A 24 -7.07 21.74 -25.29
CA ASN A 24 -8.50 22.01 -25.19
C ASN A 24 -8.76 23.37 -24.53
N TYR A 25 -9.48 24.25 -25.21
CA TYR A 25 -9.96 25.55 -24.69
C TYR A 25 -11.49 25.60 -24.54
N GLY A 26 -12.21 24.57 -24.98
CA GLY A 26 -13.67 24.56 -25.09
C GLY A 26 -14.31 23.43 -24.28
N ALA A 27 -15.60 23.20 -24.54
CA ALA A 27 -16.31 22.05 -24.00
C ALA A 27 -16.09 20.84 -24.92
N LEU A 28 -15.13 19.99 -24.58
CA LEU A 28 -14.88 18.72 -25.26
C LEU A 28 -15.64 17.62 -24.52
N GLN A 29 -16.55 16.95 -25.23
CA GLN A 29 -17.30 15.79 -24.72
C GLN A 29 -17.02 14.59 -25.60
N LEU A 30 -16.70 13.46 -24.97
CA LEU A 30 -16.58 12.16 -25.64
C LEU A 30 -17.86 11.35 -25.37
N HIS A 31 -18.39 10.72 -26.41
CA HIS A 31 -19.62 9.93 -26.34
C HIS A 31 -19.34 8.43 -26.28
N ASP A 32 -20.36 7.65 -25.94
CA ASP A 32 -20.28 6.20 -25.89
C ASP A 32 -19.72 5.59 -27.19
N GLY A 33 -18.86 4.58 -27.05
CA GLY A 33 -18.11 3.94 -28.14
C GLY A 33 -16.93 4.75 -28.70
N THR A 34 -16.62 5.92 -28.13
CA THR A 34 -15.44 6.71 -28.55
C THR A 34 -14.17 6.17 -27.89
N SER A 35 -13.09 6.09 -28.67
CA SER A 35 -11.73 5.86 -28.18
C SER A 35 -10.81 6.98 -28.66
N VAL A 36 -10.10 7.63 -27.74
CA VAL A 36 -9.13 8.68 -28.02
C VAL A 36 -7.76 8.27 -27.50
N GLY A 37 -6.73 8.34 -28.32
CA GLY A 37 -5.34 8.11 -27.91
C GLY A 37 -4.52 9.38 -27.97
N PHE A 38 -4.02 9.85 -26.83
CA PHE A 38 -3.06 10.92 -26.71
C PHE A 38 -1.64 10.36 -26.85
N HIS A 39 -0.95 10.77 -27.92
CA HIS A 39 0.48 10.49 -28.15
C HIS A 39 1.37 11.73 -27.91
N LEU A 40 0.77 12.81 -27.41
CA LEU A 40 1.38 14.11 -27.13
C LEU A 40 0.83 14.62 -25.79
N ASN A 41 1.47 15.64 -25.25
CA ASN A 41 1.01 16.33 -24.04
C ASN A 41 -0.43 16.81 -24.17
N LEU A 42 -1.18 16.77 -23.08
CA LEU A 42 -2.54 17.31 -22.98
C LEU A 42 -2.51 18.60 -22.14
N ILE A 43 -2.97 19.70 -22.73
CA ILE A 43 -3.23 20.95 -22.02
C ILE A 43 -4.75 21.15 -21.99
N ASN A 44 -5.36 21.09 -20.81
CA ASN A 44 -6.80 21.24 -20.62
C ASN A 44 -7.18 22.53 -19.88
N ASP A 45 -7.65 23.52 -20.64
CA ASP A 45 -8.15 24.80 -20.14
C ASP A 45 -9.67 24.95 -20.26
N GLY A 46 -10.35 23.94 -20.79
CA GLY A 46 -11.81 23.89 -20.95
C GLY A 46 -12.44 22.68 -20.28
N ASP A 47 -13.77 22.60 -20.31
CA ASP A 47 -14.50 21.44 -19.80
C ASP A 47 -14.16 20.21 -20.65
N LEU A 48 -13.61 19.19 -20.01
CA LEU A 48 -13.34 17.89 -20.61
C LEU A 48 -13.94 16.82 -19.69
N ASN A 49 -15.21 16.53 -19.95
CA ASN A 49 -15.97 15.54 -19.20
C ASN A 49 -16.35 14.39 -20.11
N GLN A 50 -16.05 13.18 -19.64
CA GLN A 50 -16.40 11.96 -20.31
C GLN A 50 -17.38 11.17 -19.45
N ASP A 51 -18.59 11.01 -19.96
CA ASP A 51 -19.57 10.11 -19.33
C ASP A 51 -19.32 8.65 -19.73
N PHE A 52 -18.73 8.40 -20.92
CA PHE A 52 -18.50 7.06 -21.49
C PHE A 52 -17.32 7.03 -22.48
N GLY A 53 -16.75 5.84 -22.71
CA GLY A 53 -15.69 5.60 -23.71
C GLY A 53 -14.28 5.50 -23.10
N LEU A 54 -13.27 5.40 -23.96
CA LEU A 54 -11.86 5.17 -23.59
C LEU A 54 -10.97 6.36 -23.97
N VAL A 55 -10.13 6.80 -23.04
CA VAL A 55 -9.01 7.72 -23.27
C VAL A 55 -7.71 7.02 -22.94
N GLY A 56 -6.77 6.94 -23.88
CA GLY A 56 -5.46 6.36 -23.65
C GLY A 56 -4.35 7.40 -23.75
N PHE A 57 -3.30 7.24 -22.94
CA PHE A 57 -2.03 7.95 -23.09
C PHE A 57 -0.96 6.95 -23.52
N TYR A 58 -0.29 7.24 -24.64
CA TYR A 58 0.61 6.31 -25.31
C TYR A 58 1.93 7.01 -25.69
N GLY A 59 3.02 6.69 -25.00
CA GLY A 59 4.35 7.26 -25.24
C GLY A 59 5.47 6.25 -25.03
N GLU A 60 6.35 6.07 -26.03
CA GLU A 60 7.43 5.07 -25.98
C GLU A 60 8.79 5.68 -25.59
N ASN A 61 9.07 6.92 -26.03
CA ASN A 61 10.44 7.50 -25.96
C ASN A 61 10.53 8.78 -25.12
N GLU A 62 9.40 9.37 -24.77
CA GLU A 62 9.32 10.62 -24.02
C GLU A 62 8.24 10.48 -22.93
N ASN A 63 8.36 11.30 -21.89
CA ASN A 63 7.27 11.46 -20.93
C ASN A 63 6.11 12.21 -21.60
N LEU A 64 4.90 12.01 -21.10
CA LEU A 64 3.74 12.83 -21.46
C LEU A 64 3.31 13.67 -20.26
N ASP A 65 2.87 14.89 -20.53
CA ASP A 65 2.38 15.81 -19.50
C ASP A 65 0.87 16.03 -19.66
N VAL A 66 0.15 16.03 -18.54
CA VAL A 66 -1.21 16.57 -18.44
C VAL A 66 -1.18 17.83 -17.60
N SER A 67 -1.58 18.96 -18.19
CA SER A 67 -1.50 20.29 -17.59
C SER A 67 -2.71 21.13 -17.98
N GLY A 68 -2.78 22.38 -17.50
CA GLY A 68 -3.85 23.33 -17.81
C GLY A 68 -4.49 23.89 -16.54
N ASN A 69 -5.66 24.50 -16.69
CA ASN A 69 -6.39 25.14 -15.59
C ASN A 69 -7.67 24.38 -15.18
N GLN A 70 -8.05 23.33 -15.90
CA GLN A 70 -9.24 22.52 -15.60
C GLN A 70 -8.87 21.04 -15.55
N ALA A 71 -9.19 20.38 -14.44
CA ALA A 71 -8.97 18.94 -14.28
C ALA A 71 -9.96 18.15 -15.16
N PRO A 72 -9.49 17.28 -16.06
CA PRO A 72 -10.38 16.45 -16.86
C PRO A 72 -11.00 15.32 -16.03
N VAL A 73 -12.19 14.89 -16.45
CA VAL A 73 -12.86 13.69 -15.93
C VAL A 73 -12.95 12.66 -17.06
N PHE A 74 -12.30 11.52 -16.89
CA PHE A 74 -12.32 10.40 -17.82
C PHE A 74 -13.16 9.25 -17.28
N PHE A 75 -13.74 8.46 -18.18
CA PHE A 75 -14.51 7.27 -17.84
C PHE A 75 -13.59 6.06 -17.72
N ASP A 76 -13.14 5.52 -18.86
CA ASP A 76 -12.08 4.53 -18.93
C ASP A 76 -10.78 5.18 -19.39
N THR A 77 -9.67 4.84 -18.72
CA THR A 77 -8.34 5.35 -19.07
C THR A 77 -7.32 4.24 -19.25
N GLU A 78 -6.51 4.31 -20.30
CA GLU A 78 -5.36 3.42 -20.54
C GLU A 78 -4.04 4.20 -20.41
N ILE A 79 -3.04 3.61 -19.76
CA ILE A 79 -1.73 4.22 -19.56
C ILE A 79 -0.65 3.30 -20.12
N ALA A 80 -0.02 3.71 -21.20
CA ALA A 80 1.16 3.06 -21.78
C ALA A 80 2.20 4.14 -22.10
N VAL A 81 2.79 4.73 -21.07
CA VAL A 81 3.77 5.82 -21.20
C VAL A 81 5.06 5.40 -20.53
N ASP A 82 5.99 4.80 -21.28
CA ASP A 82 7.16 4.10 -20.75
C ASP A 82 8.06 4.98 -19.86
N ASN A 83 8.14 6.28 -20.14
CA ASN A 83 8.90 7.25 -19.34
C ASN A 83 8.03 8.04 -18.33
N GLY A 84 6.75 7.68 -18.20
CA GLY A 84 5.80 8.23 -17.25
C GLY A 84 4.86 9.32 -17.78
N LEU A 85 3.65 9.32 -17.26
CA LEU A 85 2.63 10.36 -17.46
C LEU A 85 2.65 11.33 -16.27
N LEU A 86 3.22 12.51 -16.44
CA LEU A 86 3.31 13.54 -15.41
C LEU A 86 2.00 14.33 -15.32
N LEU A 87 1.43 14.38 -14.12
CA LEU A 87 0.23 15.14 -13.82
C LEU A 87 0.57 16.47 -13.15
N ASN A 88 0.42 17.56 -13.90
CA ASN A 88 0.52 18.94 -13.44
C ASN A 88 -0.86 19.57 -13.14
N ILE A 89 -1.92 18.76 -13.19
CA ILE A 89 -3.28 18.99 -12.70
C ILE A 89 -3.86 17.63 -12.28
N PRO A 90 -4.87 17.57 -11.39
CA PRO A 90 -5.58 16.32 -11.13
C PRO A 90 -6.23 15.74 -12.38
N ILE A 91 -6.37 14.41 -12.39
CA ILE A 91 -7.26 13.70 -13.32
C ILE A 91 -8.26 12.91 -12.47
N TYR A 92 -9.54 12.96 -12.85
CA TYR A 92 -10.60 12.19 -12.21
C TYR A 92 -11.02 11.03 -13.11
N ILE A 93 -11.16 9.85 -12.51
CA ILE A 93 -11.56 8.61 -13.18
C ILE A 93 -12.90 8.18 -12.62
N SER A 94 -13.88 7.97 -13.48
CA SER A 94 -15.24 7.58 -13.10
C SER A 94 -15.55 6.10 -13.30
N ASN A 95 -14.67 5.33 -13.96
CA ASN A 95 -14.83 3.88 -14.09
C ASN A 95 -13.53 3.08 -13.91
N ASN A 96 -12.58 3.14 -14.83
CA ASN A 96 -11.40 2.26 -14.80
C ASN A 96 -10.12 2.96 -15.25
N VAL A 97 -8.99 2.61 -14.60
CA VAL A 97 -7.63 2.84 -15.13
C VAL A 97 -6.97 1.49 -15.43
N ASN A 98 -6.51 1.31 -16.66
CA ASN A 98 -5.70 0.17 -17.08
C ASN A 98 -4.24 0.58 -17.21
N PHE A 99 -3.39 0.11 -16.30
CA PHE A 99 -1.94 0.27 -16.37
C PHE A 99 -1.36 -0.78 -17.34
N ILE A 100 -0.73 -0.31 -18.42
CA ILE A 100 -0.08 -1.16 -19.43
C ILE A 100 1.44 -1.05 -19.30
N SER A 101 1.98 0.17 -19.27
CA SER A 101 3.40 0.43 -19.05
C SER A 101 3.66 1.83 -18.49
N GLY A 102 4.73 1.92 -17.69
CA GLY A 102 5.20 3.15 -17.04
C GLY A 102 4.29 3.66 -15.92
N HIS A 103 4.73 4.74 -15.28
CA HIS A 103 4.09 5.28 -14.10
C HIS A 103 3.18 6.47 -14.42
N ILE A 104 2.15 6.67 -13.61
CA ILE A 104 1.55 8.00 -13.46
C ILE A 104 2.38 8.72 -12.40
N ILE A 105 2.93 9.89 -12.73
CA ILE A 105 3.82 10.65 -11.84
C ILE A 105 3.09 11.88 -11.34
N THR A 106 3.10 12.10 -10.03
CA THR A 106 2.54 13.30 -9.40
C THR A 106 3.56 13.89 -8.41
N PRO A 107 3.69 15.23 -8.32
CA PRO A 107 4.62 15.87 -7.40
C PRO A 107 4.44 15.45 -5.93
N LYS A 108 5.45 14.79 -5.35
CA LYS A 108 5.44 14.35 -3.93
C LYS A 108 5.48 15.50 -2.92
N ASN A 109 5.88 16.69 -3.36
CA ASN A 109 5.91 17.92 -2.56
C ASN A 109 4.62 18.75 -2.65
N ASP A 110 3.65 18.37 -3.51
CA ASP A 110 2.38 19.07 -3.66
C ASP A 110 1.19 18.10 -3.78
N PRO A 111 0.44 17.86 -2.69
CA PRO A 111 -0.69 16.93 -2.66
C PRO A 111 -1.91 17.43 -3.45
N ASN A 112 -1.83 18.57 -4.14
CA ASN A 112 -2.90 19.07 -5.02
C ASN A 112 -2.90 18.40 -6.39
N PHE A 113 -1.86 17.66 -6.76
CA PHE A 113 -1.80 16.89 -7.99
C PHE A 113 -1.93 15.40 -7.68
N PHE A 114 -2.96 14.76 -8.23
CA PHE A 114 -3.26 13.37 -7.96
C PHE A 114 -4.11 12.77 -9.08
N LEU A 115 -4.02 11.45 -9.23
CA LEU A 115 -5.05 10.68 -9.93
C LEU A 115 -6.15 10.31 -8.94
N ASN A 116 -7.41 10.65 -9.23
CA ASN A 116 -8.54 10.38 -8.35
C ASN A 116 -9.49 9.33 -8.91
N PHE A 117 -9.82 8.34 -8.10
CA PHE A 117 -10.87 7.36 -8.38
C PHE A 117 -12.19 7.82 -7.75
N LEU A 118 -13.21 8.08 -8.58
CA LEU A 118 -14.54 8.50 -8.15
C LEU A 118 -15.42 7.30 -7.79
N ASP A 119 -16.09 7.37 -6.64
CA ASP A 119 -17.11 6.41 -6.21
C ASP A 119 -16.61 4.95 -6.24
N ASN A 120 -17.03 4.16 -7.24
CA ASN A 120 -16.66 2.76 -7.42
C ASN A 120 -15.59 2.55 -8.52
N ALA A 121 -14.92 3.62 -8.96
CA ALA A 121 -13.87 3.50 -9.96
C ALA A 121 -12.74 2.61 -9.44
N PHE A 122 -12.19 1.80 -10.35
CA PHE A 122 -11.18 0.80 -10.04
C PHE A 122 -9.98 0.93 -10.99
N TYR A 123 -8.99 0.08 -10.79
CA TYR A 123 -7.85 -0.05 -11.69
C TYR A 123 -7.46 -1.50 -11.88
N VAL A 124 -6.68 -1.76 -12.93
CA VAL A 124 -6.07 -3.05 -13.22
C VAL A 124 -4.68 -2.85 -13.83
N GLY A 125 -3.84 -3.88 -13.73
CA GLY A 125 -2.53 -3.93 -14.41
C GLY A 125 -1.38 -3.32 -13.62
N GLU A 126 -1.63 -2.92 -12.37
CA GLU A 126 -0.61 -2.39 -11.48
C GLU A 126 0.47 -3.44 -11.18
N ASN A 127 1.73 -3.00 -11.13
CA ASN A 127 2.88 -3.81 -10.79
C ASN A 127 4.06 -2.88 -10.44
N ASP A 128 5.24 -3.46 -10.15
CA ASP A 128 6.42 -2.69 -9.74
C ASP A 128 6.90 -1.67 -10.79
N ILE A 129 6.57 -1.82 -12.07
CA ILE A 129 6.93 -0.89 -13.16
C ILE A 129 5.71 -0.13 -13.72
N SER A 130 4.53 -0.26 -13.11
CA SER A 130 3.32 0.46 -13.55
C SER A 130 2.40 0.71 -12.37
N MET A 131 2.40 1.95 -11.88
CA MET A 131 1.72 2.38 -10.66
C MET A 131 1.66 3.91 -10.61
N ILE A 132 1.18 4.46 -9.49
CA ILE A 132 1.19 5.90 -9.23
C ILE A 132 2.43 6.24 -8.39
N ASP A 133 3.40 6.92 -8.97
CA ASP A 133 4.55 7.48 -8.27
C ASP A 133 4.19 8.89 -7.75
N GLY A 134 3.73 8.94 -6.49
CA GLY A 134 3.23 10.15 -5.83
C GLY A 134 1.83 9.97 -5.24
N TYR A 135 1.00 11.01 -5.31
CA TYR A 135 -0.35 11.03 -4.76
C TYR A 135 -1.40 10.38 -5.68
N ALA A 136 -2.12 9.43 -5.10
CA ALA A 136 -3.39 8.93 -5.58
C ALA A 136 -4.51 9.38 -4.62
N ALA A 137 -5.74 9.46 -5.11
CA ALA A 137 -6.90 9.82 -4.33
C ALA A 137 -8.11 8.94 -4.64
N ALA A 138 -9.02 8.82 -3.69
CA ALA A 138 -10.31 8.19 -3.92
C ALA A 138 -11.43 9.01 -3.25
N THR A 139 -12.58 9.12 -3.92
CA THR A 139 -13.72 9.94 -3.53
C THR A 139 -14.91 9.06 -3.19
N ASN A 140 -15.67 9.43 -2.16
CA ASN A 140 -16.87 8.70 -1.71
C ASN A 140 -16.65 7.22 -1.43
N THR A 141 -15.51 6.87 -0.81
CA THR A 141 -15.16 5.49 -0.47
C THR A 141 -14.86 5.31 1.01
N ASP A 142 -15.25 4.17 1.57
CA ASP A 142 -14.81 3.68 2.88
C ASP A 142 -13.75 2.57 2.78
N ASN A 143 -13.48 2.03 1.59
CA ASN A 143 -12.46 1.02 1.38
C ASN A 143 -11.78 1.20 0.03
N PHE A 144 -10.45 1.32 0.03
CA PHE A 144 -9.69 1.48 -1.20
C PHE A 144 -8.27 0.94 -1.03
N VAL A 145 -7.71 0.38 -2.11
CA VAL A 145 -6.29 0.01 -2.20
C VAL A 145 -5.61 1.02 -3.11
N PHE A 146 -4.64 1.75 -2.60
CA PHE A 146 -3.89 2.73 -3.39
C PHE A 146 -2.76 2.02 -4.15
N PRO A 147 -2.71 2.08 -5.49
CA PRO A 147 -1.62 1.52 -6.29
C PRO A 147 -0.45 2.49 -6.35
N VAL A 148 0.06 2.89 -5.18
CA VAL A 148 1.17 3.85 -5.05
C VAL A 148 2.51 3.14 -4.95
N GLY A 149 3.57 3.81 -5.37
CA GLY A 149 4.93 3.31 -5.29
C GLY A 149 5.97 4.39 -5.55
N ASP A 150 7.21 3.97 -5.76
CA ASP A 150 8.34 4.84 -6.12
C ASP A 150 9.32 4.00 -6.95
N ASP A 151 9.69 4.50 -8.14
CA ASP A 151 10.64 3.83 -9.04
C ASP A 151 10.16 2.40 -9.38
N ASP A 152 10.98 1.36 -9.22
CA ASP A 152 10.58 -0.02 -9.52
C ASP A 152 9.92 -0.75 -8.31
N ARG A 153 9.02 -0.09 -7.58
CA ARG A 153 8.52 -0.62 -6.30
C ARG A 153 7.08 -0.23 -5.96
N LEU A 154 6.14 -1.16 -6.19
CA LEU A 154 4.73 -1.01 -5.83
C LEU A 154 4.53 -1.21 -4.33
N ARG A 155 4.08 -0.20 -3.60
CA ARG A 155 3.87 -0.24 -2.15
C ARG A 155 2.46 0.18 -1.80
N THR A 156 1.54 -0.74 -2.06
CA THR A 156 0.13 -0.49 -1.83
C THR A 156 -0.15 -0.18 -0.37
N LEU A 157 -1.12 0.71 -0.17
CA LEU A 157 -1.76 0.96 1.10
C LEU A 157 -3.25 0.68 0.92
N GLN A 158 -3.80 -0.21 1.74
CA GLN A 158 -5.25 -0.35 1.85
C GLN A 158 -5.76 0.48 3.02
N ILE A 159 -6.87 1.19 2.83
CA ILE A 159 -7.63 1.85 3.89
C ILE A 159 -8.99 1.16 4.05
N GLU A 160 -9.41 0.93 5.28
CA GLU A 160 -10.76 0.47 5.66
C GLU A 160 -11.30 1.41 6.74
N SER A 161 -12.20 2.32 6.36
CA SER A 161 -12.75 3.38 7.19
C SER A 161 -14.09 2.99 7.82
N ALA A 162 -14.35 3.50 9.02
CA ALA A 162 -15.63 3.31 9.73
C ALA A 162 -16.81 4.03 9.06
N ALA A 163 -16.53 4.98 8.16
CA ALA A 163 -17.51 5.70 7.37
C ALA A 163 -16.90 6.15 6.03
N THR A 164 -17.77 6.48 5.08
CA THR A 164 -17.37 6.98 3.75
C THR A 164 -16.56 8.27 3.85
N ASN A 165 -15.38 8.26 3.23
CA ASN A 165 -14.56 9.46 3.03
C ASN A 165 -15.07 10.23 1.81
N ALA A 166 -15.31 11.53 1.98
CA ALA A 166 -15.55 12.40 0.82
C ALA A 166 -14.33 12.43 -0.12
N LEU A 167 -13.12 12.45 0.45
CA LEU A 167 -11.86 12.35 -0.27
C LEU A 167 -10.83 11.74 0.67
N VAL A 168 -10.07 10.77 0.16
CA VAL A 168 -8.87 10.22 0.81
C VAL A 168 -7.71 10.32 -0.17
N LYS A 169 -6.52 10.70 0.32
CA LYS A 169 -5.30 10.78 -0.49
C LYS A 169 -4.19 9.94 0.11
N CYS A 170 -3.40 9.30 -0.72
CA CYS A 170 -2.26 8.50 -0.30
C CYS A 170 -1.07 8.71 -1.24
N ALA A 171 0.13 8.80 -0.67
CA ALA A 171 1.39 8.71 -1.40
C ALA A 171 2.39 7.85 -0.66
N TYR A 172 3.26 7.17 -1.40
CA TYR A 172 4.37 6.38 -0.87
C TYR A 172 5.71 7.07 -1.14
N PHE A 173 6.63 6.94 -0.19
CA PHE A 173 7.94 7.57 -0.20
C PHE A 173 9.01 6.54 0.16
N LYS A 174 9.93 6.28 -0.77
CA LYS A 174 11.13 5.45 -0.53
C LYS A 174 12.25 6.29 0.08
N GLU A 175 11.95 6.92 1.22
CA GLU A 175 12.83 7.88 1.89
C GLU A 175 13.01 7.54 3.37
N ASP A 176 14.15 7.93 3.94
CA ASP A 176 14.33 7.93 5.40
C ASP A 176 13.48 9.05 6.02
N PRO A 177 12.54 8.74 6.93
CA PRO A 177 11.74 9.75 7.62
C PRO A 177 12.57 10.83 8.31
N ASN A 178 13.78 10.52 8.79
CA ASN A 178 14.64 11.50 9.46
C ASN A 178 15.10 12.64 8.52
N THR A 179 15.13 12.38 7.21
CA THR A 179 15.66 13.30 6.19
C THR A 179 14.80 13.30 4.93
N SER A 180 13.47 13.37 5.05
CA SER A 180 12.60 13.39 3.87
C SER A 180 12.87 14.62 3.01
N GLN A 181 13.25 14.36 1.75
CA GLN A 181 13.51 15.41 0.77
C GLN A 181 12.20 15.89 0.15
N SER A 182 11.31 14.96 -0.19
CA SER A 182 10.01 15.28 -0.81
C SER A 182 9.14 16.16 0.09
N LEU A 183 9.15 15.92 1.40
CA LEU A 183 8.34 16.70 2.35
C LEU A 183 9.09 17.92 2.95
N GLY A 184 10.39 18.07 2.65
CA GLY A 184 11.21 19.16 3.17
C GLY A 184 11.30 19.22 4.71
N LYS A 185 11.02 18.10 5.39
CA LYS A 185 10.95 17.99 6.86
C LYS A 185 11.38 16.60 7.32
N GLY A 186 12.08 16.53 8.45
CA GLY A 186 12.43 15.28 9.12
C GLY A 186 11.48 14.90 10.27
N PHE A 187 11.31 13.59 10.46
CA PHE A 187 10.54 12.94 11.51
C PHE A 187 11.47 12.06 12.33
N SER A 188 12.01 12.61 13.42
CA SER A 188 13.09 11.96 14.16
C SER A 188 12.66 10.61 14.70
N THR A 189 13.25 9.55 14.17
CA THR A 189 13.00 8.15 14.56
C THR A 189 13.44 7.83 15.98
N SER A 190 14.08 8.75 16.71
CA SER A 190 14.38 8.62 18.14
C SER A 190 13.28 9.19 19.05
N GLN A 191 12.39 10.04 18.53
CA GLN A 191 11.26 10.59 19.29
C GLN A 191 10.08 9.63 19.23
N LYS A 192 9.89 8.86 20.30
CA LYS A 192 8.91 7.78 20.36
C LYS A 192 8.13 7.85 21.68
N ALA A 193 6.83 7.60 21.62
CA ALA A 193 5.98 7.49 22.82
C ALA A 193 6.37 6.30 23.72
N THR A 194 6.90 5.23 23.11
CA THR A 194 7.33 4.01 23.77
C THR A 194 8.74 3.63 23.32
N SER A 195 9.65 3.44 24.27
CA SER A 195 11.09 3.24 23.99
C SER A 195 11.40 1.98 23.18
N TYR A 196 10.57 0.93 23.31
CA TYR A 196 10.76 -0.36 22.65
C TYR A 196 10.27 -0.42 21.21
N VAL A 197 9.65 0.63 20.68
CA VAL A 197 9.19 0.62 19.28
C VAL A 197 10.37 0.91 18.37
N SER A 198 10.61 0.09 17.35
CA SER A 198 11.53 0.40 16.25
C SER A 198 10.74 1.07 15.12
N ILE A 199 11.39 1.97 14.36
CA ILE A 199 10.76 2.73 13.26
C ILE A 199 11.57 2.48 12.00
N SER A 200 10.90 2.14 10.88
CA SER A 200 11.58 2.03 9.59
C SER A 200 12.26 3.35 9.20
N GLN A 201 13.49 3.22 8.72
CA GLN A 201 14.28 4.31 8.12
C GLN A 201 14.37 4.17 6.59
N ARG A 202 13.52 3.32 6.00
CA ARG A 202 13.60 2.96 4.57
C ARG A 202 12.48 3.58 3.75
N GLU A 203 11.32 3.76 4.35
CA GLU A 203 10.11 4.15 3.64
C GLU A 203 9.05 4.71 4.58
N PHE A 204 8.05 5.39 4.03
CA PHE A 204 6.83 5.78 4.72
C PHE A 204 5.71 6.09 3.72
N TRP A 205 4.49 6.20 4.23
CA TRP A 205 3.31 6.63 3.51
C TRP A 205 2.76 7.92 4.14
N LYS A 206 2.22 8.79 3.30
CA LYS A 206 1.38 9.90 3.72
C LYS A 206 -0.06 9.59 3.36
N LEU A 207 -0.95 9.59 4.35
CA LEU A 207 -2.36 9.26 4.20
C LEU A 207 -3.22 10.38 4.80
N GLU A 208 -4.16 10.90 4.02
CA GLU A 208 -5.06 11.97 4.43
C GLU A 208 -6.50 11.44 4.43
N SER A 209 -7.08 11.31 5.62
CA SER A 209 -8.48 10.94 5.84
C SER A 209 -8.93 11.44 7.22
N ALA A 210 -10.15 11.98 7.27
CA ALA A 210 -10.78 12.45 8.51
C ALA A 210 -11.58 11.36 9.24
N MET A 211 -11.80 10.21 8.60
CA MET A 211 -12.60 9.13 9.17
C MET A 211 -11.71 8.18 9.98
N PRO A 212 -12.17 7.67 11.13
CA PRO A 212 -11.51 6.56 11.81
C PRO A 212 -11.33 5.39 10.84
N SER A 213 -10.10 4.89 10.73
CA SER A 213 -9.71 3.92 9.71
C SER A 213 -8.67 2.93 10.22
N ARG A 214 -8.74 1.71 9.71
CA ARG A 214 -7.63 0.75 9.73
C ARG A 214 -6.87 0.88 8.42
N VAL A 215 -5.55 0.71 8.47
CA VAL A 215 -4.71 0.75 7.26
C VAL A 215 -3.87 -0.51 7.18
N THR A 216 -3.71 -1.05 5.98
CA THR A 216 -2.82 -2.19 5.72
C THR A 216 -1.65 -1.73 4.88
N LEU A 217 -0.44 -1.85 5.41
CA LEU A 217 0.82 -1.56 4.74
C LEU A 217 1.44 -2.87 4.24
N THR A 218 2.06 -2.83 3.05
CA THR A 218 2.79 -3.96 2.48
C THR A 218 4.29 -3.76 2.56
N TRP A 219 5.06 -4.85 2.60
CA TRP A 219 6.52 -4.82 2.54
C TRP A 219 7.10 -5.91 1.64
N ASP A 220 8.38 -5.72 1.31
CA ASP A 220 9.20 -6.72 0.64
C ASP A 220 10.63 -6.77 1.22
N SER A 221 11.51 -7.48 0.50
CA SER A 221 12.91 -7.67 0.87
C SER A 221 13.68 -6.36 1.07
N GLN A 222 13.29 -5.28 0.39
CA GLN A 222 13.94 -3.98 0.50
C GLN A 222 13.46 -3.16 1.72
N SER A 223 12.33 -3.53 2.34
CA SER A 223 11.84 -2.90 3.58
C SER A 223 12.71 -3.21 4.79
N ASN A 224 13.53 -4.27 4.72
CA ASN A 224 14.44 -4.70 5.78
C ASN A 224 13.75 -4.93 7.13
N ILE A 225 12.64 -5.69 7.10
CA ILE A 225 11.81 -5.98 8.29
C ILE A 225 12.60 -6.67 9.40
N SER A 226 13.63 -7.45 9.08
CA SER A 226 14.51 -8.07 10.08
C SER A 226 15.28 -7.08 10.96
N ALA A 227 15.34 -5.78 10.59
CA ALA A 227 15.87 -4.73 11.46
C ALA A 227 14.82 -4.13 12.41
N LEU A 228 13.55 -4.51 12.24
CA LEU A 228 12.44 -4.02 13.05
C LEU A 228 11.99 -5.02 14.12
N GLY A 229 12.44 -6.28 14.07
CA GLY A 229 12.20 -7.29 15.09
C GLY A 229 12.62 -8.69 14.62
N GLU A 230 12.66 -9.64 15.57
CA GLU A 230 12.95 -11.06 15.31
C GLU A 230 11.81 -11.81 14.64
N PHE A 231 10.55 -11.48 14.99
CA PHE A 231 9.37 -12.20 14.53
C PHE A 231 8.45 -11.30 13.72
N ILE A 232 7.67 -11.90 12.81
CA ILE A 232 6.70 -11.14 12.03
C ILE A 232 5.63 -10.50 12.93
N SER A 233 5.32 -11.12 14.08
CA SER A 233 4.42 -10.54 15.09
C SER A 233 4.96 -9.27 15.75
N ASP A 234 6.27 -9.02 15.67
CA ASP A 234 6.86 -7.78 16.15
C ASP A 234 6.50 -6.60 15.24
N VAL A 235 6.18 -6.86 13.97
CA VAL A 235 5.84 -5.85 12.96
C VAL A 235 4.53 -5.15 13.32
N LYS A 236 4.51 -3.83 13.19
CA LYS A 236 3.33 -2.98 13.46
C LYS A 236 3.30 -1.74 12.58
N VAL A 237 2.14 -1.11 12.51
CA VAL A 237 2.02 0.24 11.94
C VAL A 237 2.42 1.24 13.03
N VAL A 238 3.20 2.25 12.65
CA VAL A 238 3.57 3.38 13.51
C VAL A 238 3.30 4.69 12.79
N GLY A 239 2.91 5.73 13.52
CA GLY A 239 2.59 7.03 12.94
C GLY A 239 3.27 8.18 13.67
N TRP A 240 3.72 9.19 12.93
CA TRP A 240 4.21 10.45 13.51
C TRP A 240 3.03 11.33 13.92
N SER A 241 2.74 11.40 15.22
CA SER A 241 1.63 12.21 15.75
C SER A 241 1.93 13.70 15.59
N LYS A 242 0.99 14.46 15.00
CA LYS A 242 1.09 15.92 14.87
C LYS A 242 0.98 16.61 16.24
N ALA A 243 0.14 16.09 17.12
CA ALA A 243 -0.10 16.66 18.45
C ALA A 243 1.12 16.47 19.37
N GLU A 244 1.67 15.25 19.38
CA GLU A 244 2.71 14.87 20.33
C GLU A 244 4.14 15.06 19.78
N ASN A 245 4.30 15.29 18.47
CA ASN A 245 5.59 15.38 17.78
C ASN A 245 6.51 14.18 18.07
N GLN A 246 5.93 12.98 18.02
CA GLN A 246 6.64 11.72 18.23
C GLN A 246 5.94 10.57 17.51
N TRP A 247 6.68 9.49 17.30
CA TRP A 247 6.16 8.23 16.80
C TRP A 247 5.28 7.52 17.84
N VAL A 248 4.10 7.09 17.42
CA VAL A 248 3.13 6.35 18.23
C VAL A 248 2.87 4.99 17.57
N ASN A 249 2.74 3.95 18.40
CA ASN A 249 2.34 2.62 17.96
C ASN A 249 0.85 2.64 17.56
N LEU A 250 0.57 2.31 16.29
CA LEU A 250 -0.79 2.20 15.74
C LEU A 250 -1.28 0.75 15.67
N GLY A 251 -0.52 -0.21 16.20
CA GLY A 251 -0.93 -1.59 16.34
C GLY A 251 -0.71 -2.47 15.11
N ASN A 252 -1.12 -3.73 15.24
CA ASN A 252 -0.84 -4.82 14.31
C ASN A 252 -1.94 -5.90 14.35
N THR A 253 -3.20 -5.54 14.11
CA THR A 253 -4.35 -6.44 14.27
C THR A 253 -4.34 -7.65 13.35
N ARG A 254 -3.65 -7.52 12.23
CA ARG A 254 -3.38 -8.62 11.31
C ARG A 254 -1.98 -8.40 10.77
N VAL A 255 -1.15 -9.43 10.84
CA VAL A 255 0.15 -9.47 10.20
C VAL A 255 0.18 -10.74 9.37
N GLU A 256 0.64 -10.67 8.12
CA GLU A 256 0.65 -11.83 7.22
C GLU A 256 1.94 -11.85 6.41
N GLY A 257 2.37 -13.05 6.00
CA GLY A 257 3.55 -13.26 5.15
C GLY A 257 4.78 -13.75 5.91
N SER A 258 5.93 -13.13 5.65
CA SER A 258 7.24 -13.50 6.18
C SER A 258 8.10 -12.25 6.45
N MET A 259 9.28 -12.43 7.05
CA MET A 259 10.27 -11.36 7.20
C MET A 259 10.77 -10.79 5.85
N ILE A 260 10.50 -11.46 4.73
CA ILE A 260 10.90 -11.03 3.38
C ILE A 260 9.76 -10.28 2.69
N SER A 261 8.51 -10.68 2.86
CA SER A 261 7.36 -10.02 2.21
C SER A 261 6.08 -10.32 2.95
N GLY A 262 5.17 -9.34 3.00
CA GLY A 262 3.95 -9.48 3.78
C GLY A 262 3.17 -8.19 3.93
N SER A 263 2.22 -8.20 4.87
CA SER A 263 1.41 -7.03 5.19
C SER A 263 1.10 -6.92 6.69
N VAL A 264 0.86 -5.69 7.14
CA VAL A 264 0.47 -5.37 8.52
C VAL A 264 -0.69 -4.39 8.54
N THR A 265 -1.75 -4.73 9.26
CA THR A 265 -2.95 -3.92 9.46
C THR A 265 -2.91 -3.25 10.83
N SER A 266 -3.16 -1.94 10.88
CA SER A 266 -3.24 -1.16 12.12
C SER A 266 -4.50 -1.43 12.94
N GLU A 267 -4.49 -0.97 14.19
CA GLU A 267 -5.72 -0.60 14.90
C GLU A 267 -6.41 0.60 14.24
N GLU A 268 -7.63 0.89 14.66
CA GLU A 268 -8.36 2.06 14.18
C GLU A 268 -7.74 3.36 14.72
N PHE A 269 -7.50 4.32 13.83
CA PHE A 269 -7.04 5.68 14.15
C PHE A 269 -7.57 6.69 13.13
N ILE A 270 -7.39 7.99 13.37
CA ILE A 270 -7.74 9.04 12.41
C ILE A 270 -6.48 9.44 11.63
N PRO A 271 -6.35 9.15 10.33
CA PRO A 271 -5.13 9.43 9.57
C PRO A 271 -4.69 10.90 9.61
N ASN A 272 -5.64 11.84 9.61
CA ASN A 272 -5.35 13.27 9.67
C ASN A 272 -4.65 13.74 10.95
N ASP A 273 -4.65 12.95 12.03
CA ASP A 273 -3.92 13.26 13.26
C ASP A 273 -2.40 12.98 13.14
N TYR A 274 -1.99 12.31 12.06
CA TYR A 274 -0.63 11.89 11.78
C TYR A 274 -0.08 12.57 10.53
N GLU A 275 1.22 12.87 10.51
CA GLU A 275 1.86 13.47 9.34
C GLU A 275 2.23 12.41 8.29
N ILE A 276 2.79 11.30 8.78
CA ILE A 276 3.16 10.11 8.01
C ILE A 276 2.96 8.87 8.87
N ILE A 277 2.83 7.74 8.20
CA ILE A 277 2.83 6.40 8.81
C ILE A 277 3.90 5.55 8.15
N THR A 278 4.44 4.59 8.88
CA THR A 278 5.39 3.61 8.34
C THR A 278 5.27 2.30 9.08
N ILE A 279 6.07 1.33 8.66
CA ILE A 279 6.26 0.06 9.34
C ILE A 279 7.23 0.29 10.50
N GLY A 280 6.85 -0.18 11.67
CA GLY A 280 7.70 -0.29 12.83
C GLY A 280 7.76 -1.73 13.30
N GLY A 281 8.45 -1.93 14.41
CA GLY A 281 8.41 -3.18 15.12
C GLY A 281 8.81 -3.03 16.58
N ASN A 282 9.44 -4.05 17.13
CA ASN A 282 10.00 -4.04 18.48
C ASN A 282 11.52 -3.99 18.41
N ASP A 283 12.13 -3.03 19.08
CA ASP A 283 13.56 -2.98 19.30
C ASP A 283 13.94 -4.03 20.35
N ASP A 284 14.36 -5.22 19.90
CA ASP A 284 14.71 -6.37 20.75
C ASP A 284 15.76 -6.04 21.83
N LEU A 285 16.60 -5.00 21.65
CA LEU A 285 17.58 -4.59 22.67
C LEU A 285 16.93 -3.87 23.87
N THR A 286 15.74 -3.31 23.66
CA THR A 286 14.98 -2.59 24.69
C THR A 286 13.64 -3.26 25.00
N GLU A 287 13.21 -4.19 24.15
CA GLU A 287 12.11 -5.09 24.39
C GLU A 287 12.56 -6.12 25.43
N THR A 288 12.02 -6.04 26.64
CA THR A 288 12.46 -6.93 27.72
C THR A 288 11.73 -8.28 27.70
N PHE A 289 11.36 -8.77 26.51
CA PHE A 289 10.81 -10.12 26.33
C PHE A 289 11.95 -11.12 26.12
N GLN A 290 11.96 -12.19 26.90
CA GLN A 290 12.86 -13.31 26.69
C GLN A 290 12.29 -14.22 25.60
N THR A 291 13.04 -14.40 24.51
CA THR A 291 12.74 -15.47 23.55
C THR A 291 13.00 -16.82 24.21
N ILE A 292 11.99 -17.69 24.21
CA ILE A 292 12.08 -19.07 24.71
C ILE A 292 11.91 -20.06 23.57
N GLU A 293 12.31 -21.31 23.79
CA GLU A 293 12.07 -22.41 22.87
C GLU A 293 11.02 -23.35 23.49
N LEU A 294 9.90 -23.53 22.80
CA LEU A 294 8.90 -24.56 23.11
C LEU A 294 9.05 -25.72 22.11
N ASP A 295 8.40 -26.84 22.43
CA ASP A 295 8.40 -28.03 21.58
C ASP A 295 7.64 -27.83 20.26
N ASN A 296 7.84 -28.78 19.35
CA ASN A 296 7.05 -28.87 18.12
C ASN A 296 5.79 -29.71 18.38
N TYR A 297 4.66 -29.26 17.86
CA TYR A 297 3.36 -29.87 18.16
C TYR A 297 2.78 -30.66 16.98
N PHE A 298 2.03 -31.71 17.30
CA PHE A 298 1.26 -32.49 16.34
C PHE A 298 -0.21 -32.48 16.77
N LEU A 299 -1.11 -32.10 15.86
CA LEU A 299 -2.53 -31.91 16.12
C LEU A 299 -3.38 -32.86 15.25
N THR A 300 -4.22 -33.66 15.88
CA THR A 300 -5.21 -34.55 15.23
C THR A 300 -6.59 -34.29 15.81
N PRO A 301 -7.30 -33.24 15.35
CA PRO A 301 -8.60 -32.86 15.90
C PRO A 301 -9.70 -33.82 15.40
N ASN A 302 -9.71 -35.04 15.93
CA ASN A 302 -10.59 -36.13 15.54
C ASN A 302 -11.59 -36.53 16.65
N GLY A 303 -11.49 -35.90 17.82
CA GLY A 303 -12.36 -36.11 18.98
C GLY A 303 -12.07 -37.38 19.76
N ASP A 304 -10.88 -37.98 19.61
CA ASP A 304 -10.46 -39.17 20.36
C ASP A 304 -9.82 -38.88 21.72
N GLY A 305 -9.67 -37.59 22.05
CA GLY A 305 -9.07 -37.08 23.29
C GLY A 305 -7.55 -36.95 23.23
N LYS A 306 -6.89 -37.29 22.11
CA LYS A 306 -5.43 -37.22 21.95
C LYS A 306 -5.07 -36.21 20.88
N ASN A 307 -4.26 -35.22 21.25
CA ASN A 307 -3.80 -34.17 20.35
C ASN A 307 -4.95 -33.43 19.64
N ASP A 308 -6.13 -33.37 20.28
CA ASP A 308 -7.28 -32.65 19.74
C ASP A 308 -7.11 -31.13 19.83
N PHE A 309 -6.24 -30.67 20.76
CA PHE A 309 -5.98 -29.27 21.04
C PHE A 309 -4.48 -28.97 21.06
N LEU A 310 -4.09 -27.75 20.69
CA LEU A 310 -2.74 -27.25 20.89
C LEU A 310 -2.58 -26.84 22.36
N VAL A 311 -1.94 -27.71 23.14
CA VAL A 311 -1.69 -27.49 24.57
C VAL A 311 -0.27 -27.02 24.78
N LEU A 312 -0.10 -25.76 25.20
CA LEU A 312 1.18 -25.21 25.62
C LEU A 312 1.31 -25.34 27.15
N GLU A 313 2.39 -25.97 27.60
CA GLU A 313 2.71 -26.07 29.03
C GLU A 313 3.14 -24.70 29.58
N GLY A 314 2.66 -24.35 30.78
CA GLY A 314 3.07 -23.12 31.46
C GLY A 314 2.31 -21.86 31.04
N ILE A 315 1.40 -21.96 30.05
CA ILE A 315 0.60 -20.83 29.59
C ILE A 315 -0.33 -20.26 30.67
N GLU A 316 -0.73 -21.11 31.62
CA GLU A 316 -1.53 -20.72 32.79
C GLU A 316 -0.82 -19.70 33.71
N ASN A 317 0.52 -19.60 33.61
CA ASN A 317 1.30 -18.60 34.32
C ASN A 317 1.30 -17.23 33.62
N SER A 318 0.71 -17.13 32.42
CA SER A 318 0.55 -15.91 31.66
C SER A 318 -0.90 -15.75 31.16
N PRO A 319 -1.88 -15.49 32.03
CA PRO A 319 -3.28 -15.30 31.62
C PRO A 319 -3.45 -14.17 30.59
N ASN A 320 -2.59 -13.15 30.60
CA ASN A 320 -2.48 -12.15 29.55
C ASN A 320 -1.47 -12.63 28.49
N ASN A 321 -1.95 -13.43 27.54
CA ASN A 321 -1.15 -13.91 26.42
C ASN A 321 -1.88 -13.71 25.09
N THR A 322 -1.16 -13.82 23.98
CA THR A 322 -1.73 -13.79 22.62
C THR A 322 -1.17 -14.94 21.80
N MET A 323 -2.06 -15.78 21.27
CA MET A 323 -1.76 -16.87 20.35
C MET A 323 -2.11 -16.46 18.91
N GLN A 324 -1.17 -16.61 17.98
CA GLN A 324 -1.37 -16.42 16.54
C GLN A 324 -0.88 -17.66 15.79
N ILE A 325 -1.64 -18.13 14.80
CA ILE A 325 -1.28 -19.29 13.97
C ILE A 325 -1.45 -18.92 12.50
N PHE A 326 -0.43 -19.25 11.71
CA PHE A 326 -0.30 -18.95 10.29
C PHE A 326 -0.17 -20.24 9.49
N ASP A 327 -0.72 -20.26 8.27
CA ASP A 327 -0.45 -21.34 7.34
C ASP A 327 0.97 -21.26 6.75
N ARG A 328 1.32 -22.23 5.89
CA ARG A 328 2.65 -22.27 5.25
C ARG A 328 2.96 -21.11 4.32
N TYR A 329 1.97 -20.29 3.96
CA TYR A 329 2.09 -19.11 3.12
C TYR A 329 2.12 -17.82 3.95
N GLY A 330 2.08 -17.92 5.28
CA GLY A 330 2.06 -16.78 6.19
C GLY A 330 0.67 -16.16 6.37
N VAL A 331 -0.40 -16.80 5.92
CA VAL A 331 -1.77 -16.31 6.11
C VAL A 331 -2.22 -16.60 7.53
N LEU A 332 -2.68 -15.59 8.27
CA LEU A 332 -3.18 -15.77 9.63
C LEU A 332 -4.48 -16.59 9.60
N VAL A 333 -4.47 -17.76 10.22
CA VAL A 333 -5.62 -18.67 10.29
C VAL A 333 -6.29 -18.69 11.66
N TYR A 334 -5.57 -18.33 12.72
CA TYR A 334 -6.13 -18.25 14.06
C TYR A 334 -5.45 -17.16 14.87
N SER A 335 -6.23 -16.39 15.64
CA SER A 335 -5.71 -15.42 16.62
C SER A 335 -6.59 -15.38 17.85
N LYS A 336 -6.00 -15.43 19.05
CA LYS A 336 -6.74 -15.36 20.31
C LYS A 336 -5.92 -14.70 21.41
N THR A 337 -6.50 -13.68 22.04
CA THR A 337 -6.04 -13.13 23.32
C THR A 337 -6.51 -14.00 24.47
N ASN A 338 -5.73 -14.06 25.55
CA ASN A 338 -5.95 -14.92 26.72
C ASN A 338 -6.16 -16.38 26.30
N TYR A 339 -5.28 -16.89 25.44
CA TYR A 339 -5.36 -18.26 24.95
C TYR A 339 -5.16 -19.24 26.11
N ASN A 340 -6.03 -20.25 26.18
CA ASN A 340 -6.05 -21.24 27.25
C ASN A 340 -6.15 -22.67 26.70
N ASN A 341 -5.29 -23.00 25.74
CA ASN A 341 -5.17 -24.35 25.16
C ASN A 341 -6.45 -24.85 24.44
N GLU A 342 -7.13 -23.96 23.73
CA GLU A 342 -8.44 -24.23 23.11
C GLU A 342 -8.39 -24.40 21.58
N PHE A 343 -7.23 -24.23 20.94
CA PHE A 343 -7.15 -24.33 19.49
C PHE A 343 -7.26 -25.78 19.05
N ASN A 344 -8.33 -26.09 18.32
CA ASN A 344 -8.70 -27.42 17.86
C ASN A 344 -8.59 -27.59 16.33
N GLY A 345 -7.74 -26.82 15.67
CA GLY A 345 -7.57 -26.88 14.22
C GLY A 345 -8.70 -26.21 13.42
N LEU A 346 -9.55 -25.41 14.06
CA LEU A 346 -10.53 -24.55 13.39
C LEU A 346 -9.98 -23.13 13.25
N SER A 347 -10.15 -22.55 12.06
CA SER A 347 -9.83 -21.14 11.84
C SER A 347 -10.87 -20.21 12.49
N ASN A 348 -10.43 -19.08 13.01
CA ASN A 348 -11.31 -17.99 13.42
C ASN A 348 -11.15 -16.70 12.57
N GLN A 349 -10.41 -16.77 11.47
CA GLN A 349 -10.14 -15.65 10.58
C GLN A 349 -11.08 -15.63 9.36
N GLY A 350 -11.33 -14.44 8.81
CA GLY A 350 -12.41 -14.19 7.84
C GLY A 350 -12.23 -14.81 6.45
N ALA A 351 -11.00 -15.15 6.06
CA ALA A 351 -10.67 -15.56 4.69
C ALA A 351 -11.01 -17.03 4.35
N ILE A 352 -11.45 -17.85 5.33
CA ILE A 352 -11.74 -19.28 5.10
C ILE A 352 -13.24 -19.49 4.88
N VAL A 353 -13.59 -19.83 3.63
CA VAL A 353 -14.95 -20.05 3.09
C VAL A 353 -15.79 -21.04 3.92
N ASN A 354 -15.14 -21.90 4.73
CA ASN A 354 -15.82 -22.86 5.58
C ASN A 354 -15.15 -23.01 6.94
N LYS A 355 -15.45 -22.10 7.87
CA LYS A 355 -14.92 -22.10 9.25
C LYS A 355 -15.13 -23.42 10.01
N ASN A 356 -16.13 -24.21 9.60
CA ASN A 356 -16.46 -25.51 10.20
C ASN A 356 -15.74 -26.71 9.56
N ALA A 357 -15.02 -26.51 8.44
CA ALA A 357 -14.38 -27.61 7.71
C ALA A 357 -13.04 -28.07 8.32
N GLY A 358 -12.50 -27.32 9.28
CA GLY A 358 -11.16 -27.52 9.80
C GLY A 358 -10.07 -27.07 8.84
N LEU A 359 -8.88 -26.83 9.40
CA LEU A 359 -7.68 -26.56 8.63
C LEU A 359 -7.24 -27.81 7.87
N ALA A 360 -6.68 -27.61 6.67
CA ALA A 360 -6.15 -28.71 5.87
C ALA A 360 -4.93 -29.36 6.54
N SER A 361 -4.65 -30.62 6.20
CA SER A 361 -3.45 -31.28 6.70
C SER A 361 -2.19 -30.58 6.19
N GLY A 362 -1.27 -30.22 7.08
CA GLY A 362 -0.08 -29.46 6.71
C GLY A 362 0.69 -28.90 7.89
N VAL A 363 1.81 -28.24 7.58
CA VAL A 363 2.61 -27.49 8.55
C VAL A 363 2.03 -26.08 8.68
N TYR A 364 1.88 -25.66 9.93
CA TYR A 364 1.46 -24.33 10.34
C TYR A 364 2.54 -23.74 11.26
N PHE A 365 2.64 -22.43 11.30
CA PHE A 365 3.54 -21.71 12.20
C PHE A 365 2.71 -21.05 13.28
N TYR A 366 3.21 -21.02 14.51
CA TYR A 366 2.53 -20.33 15.60
C TYR A 366 3.48 -19.39 16.32
N ILE A 367 2.92 -18.32 16.83
CA ILE A 367 3.59 -17.35 17.68
C ILE A 367 2.77 -17.22 18.96
N ILE A 368 3.44 -17.39 20.10
CA ILE A 368 2.87 -17.17 21.42
C ILE A 368 3.62 -16.06 22.13
N THR A 369 2.89 -15.03 22.54
CA THR A 369 3.40 -13.91 23.34
C THR A 369 2.78 -13.98 24.73
N MET A 370 3.61 -14.22 25.74
CA MET A 370 3.23 -14.32 27.16
C MET A 370 3.60 -13.01 27.87
N ASN A 371 2.64 -12.06 27.94
CA ASN A 371 2.92 -10.70 28.42
C ASN A 371 3.28 -10.65 29.91
N ASP A 372 2.69 -11.53 30.73
CA ASP A 372 2.96 -11.54 32.18
C ASP A 372 4.37 -12.04 32.50
N LEU A 373 4.81 -13.06 31.77
CA LEU A 373 6.16 -13.63 31.89
C LEU A 373 7.20 -12.86 31.09
N ARG A 374 6.74 -11.97 30.20
CA ARG A 374 7.58 -11.30 29.21
C ARG A 374 8.37 -12.32 28.41
N GLN A 375 7.67 -13.30 27.84
CA GLN A 375 8.28 -14.34 27.02
C GLN A 375 7.62 -14.42 25.66
N LYS A 376 8.40 -14.70 24.61
CA LYS A 376 7.89 -14.92 23.25
C LYS A 376 8.48 -16.18 22.64
N HIS A 377 7.70 -16.88 21.84
CA HIS A 377 8.18 -18.05 21.09
C HIS A 377 7.49 -18.13 19.74
N GLN A 378 8.26 -18.47 18.70
CA GLN A 378 7.76 -18.87 17.40
C GLN A 378 8.17 -20.32 17.14
N GLY A 379 7.18 -21.15 16.81
CA GLY A 379 7.37 -22.56 16.50
C GLY A 379 6.52 -23.01 15.32
N TYR A 380 6.50 -24.32 15.08
CA TYR A 380 5.61 -24.93 14.10
C TYR A 380 4.80 -26.06 14.70
N LEU A 381 3.64 -26.32 14.09
CA LEU A 381 2.83 -27.49 14.37
C LEU A 381 2.41 -28.17 13.07
N TYR A 382 2.24 -29.50 13.11
CA TYR A 382 1.63 -30.24 12.03
C TYR A 382 0.16 -30.54 12.37
N VAL A 383 -0.76 -30.11 11.51
CA VAL A 383 -2.19 -30.44 11.60
C VAL A 383 -2.47 -31.62 10.69
N SER A 384 -3.15 -32.64 11.21
CA SER A 384 -3.63 -33.80 10.45
C SER A 384 -5.16 -33.83 10.47
N SER A 385 -5.77 -33.28 9.41
CA SER A 385 -7.20 -33.43 9.15
C SER A 385 -7.47 -34.84 8.64
N THR A 386 -8.13 -35.68 9.45
CA THR A 386 -8.63 -36.97 8.98
C THR A 386 -10.03 -36.76 8.47
N LYS A 387 -10.22 -36.59 7.15
CA LYS A 387 -11.56 -36.59 6.56
C LYS A 387 -12.19 -37.97 6.83
N ARG A 388 -13.31 -38.00 7.57
CA ARG A 388 -14.21 -39.15 7.55
C ARG A 388 -15.31 -38.91 6.52
#